data_AF-A0A7J2YYF1-F1
#
_entry.id   AF-A0A7J2YYF1-F1
#
_cell.length_a   1.000
_cell.length_b   1.000
_cell.length_c   1.000
_cell.angle_alpha   90.00
_cell.angle_beta   90.00
_cell.angle_gamma   90.00
#
_symmetry.space_group_name_H-M   'P 1'
#
loop_
_entity.id
_entity.type
_entity.pdbx_description
1 polymer ?
#
loop_
_entity_poly.entity_id
_entity_poly.type
_entity_poly.pdbx_seq_one_letter_code
_entity_poly.pdbx_strand_id
1 'polypeptide(L)' 'MSDGNKRERITIRLTKRYLDLLNTLIEKGVYNSRNEAIRDALRIMYEYHGLKVAPEKKAALTGKADEA' A
#
# COMPACT_ATOMS: atom_id res chain seq x y z
N MET A 1 -13.44 0.91 18.96
CA MET A 1 -12.87 -0.31 18.37
C MET A 1 -11.88 0.16 17.32
N SER A 2 -10.61 0.34 17.70
CA SER A 2 -9.63 1.12 16.94
C SER A 2 -8.53 0.21 16.42
N ASP A 3 -8.82 -0.63 15.41
CA ASP A 3 -7.82 -1.44 14.68
C ASP A 3 -7.06 -0.59 13.64
N GLY A 4 -6.66 0.63 14.01
CA GLY A 4 -6.22 1.66 13.07
C GLY A 4 -4.84 1.46 12.43
N ASN A 5 -4.16 0.33 12.64
CA ASN A 5 -2.81 0.13 12.10
C ASN A 5 -2.35 -1.34 12.02
N LYS A 6 -3.28 -2.31 11.95
CA LYS A 6 -2.89 -3.72 11.82
C LYS A 6 -2.58 -4.02 10.36
N ARG A 7 -1.29 -4.18 10.04
CA ARG A 7 -0.85 -4.71 8.75
C ARG A 7 -1.13 -6.20 8.73
N GLU A 8 -2.10 -6.61 7.94
CA GLU A 8 -2.41 -8.02 7.73
C GLU A 8 -1.57 -8.61 6.60
N ARG A 9 -1.08 -9.84 6.82
CA ARG A 9 -0.33 -10.58 5.80
C ARG A 9 -1.28 -11.48 5.04
N ILE A 10 -1.38 -11.25 3.74
CA ILE A 10 -2.05 -12.16 2.81
C ILE A 10 -1.02 -12.99 2.04
N THR A 11 -1.34 -14.25 1.76
CA THR A 11 -0.58 -15.11 0.84
C THR A 11 -1.50 -15.51 -0.30
N ILE A 12 -1.12 -15.16 -1.52
CA ILE A 12 -1.90 -15.47 -2.72
C ILE A 12 -1.08 -16.38 -3.65
N ARG A 13 -1.76 -17.29 -4.34
CA ARG A 13 -1.16 -18.11 -5.39
C ARG A 13 -1.43 -17.43 -6.74
N LEU A 14 -0.37 -17.15 -7.48
CA LEU A 14 -0.44 -16.55 -8.82
C LEU A 14 0.22 -17.49 -9.82
N THR A 15 -0.22 -17.44 -11.07
CA THR A 15 0.44 -18.18 -12.15
C THR A 15 1.82 -17.56 -12.43
N LYS A 16 2.72 -18.36 -12.97
CA LYS A 16 4.11 -17.94 -13.25
C LYS A 16 4.17 -16.67 -14.11
N ARG A 17 3.31 -16.58 -15.14
CA ARG A 17 3.24 -15.41 -16.03
C ARG A 17 2.96 -14.10 -15.29
N TYR A 18 2.11 -14.11 -14.27
CA TYR A 18 1.86 -12.91 -13.46
C TYR A 18 3.07 -12.53 -12.61
N LEU A 19 3.76 -13.52 -12.04
CA LEU A 19 4.98 -13.29 -11.27
C LEU A 19 6.09 -12.72 -12.17
N ASP A 20 6.23 -13.23 -13.39
CA ASP A 20 7.22 -12.76 -14.35
C ASP A 20 6.97 -11.30 -14.71
N LEU A 21 5.73 -10.93 -15.04
CA LEU A 21 5.36 -9.53 -15.32
C LEU A 21 5.60 -8.61 -14.12
N LEU A 22 5.27 -9.07 -12.91
CA LEU A 22 5.53 -8.32 -11.68
C LEU A 22 7.03 -8.10 -11.46
N ASN A 23 7.85 -9.11 -11.74
CA ASN A 23 9.31 -9.00 -11.65
C ASN A 23 9.86 -8.03 -12.70
N THR A 24 9.34 -8.03 -13.93
CA THR A 24 9.74 -7.08 -14.97
C THR A 24 9.50 -5.62 -14.55
N LEU A 25 8.44 -5.34 -13.79
CA LEU A 25 8.19 -3.99 -13.26
C LEU A 25 9.26 -3.56 -12.25
N ILE A 26 9.79 -4.51 -11.47
CA ILE A 26 10.86 -4.25 -10.50
C ILE A 26 12.21 -4.12 -11.20
N GLU A 27 12.51 -4.99 -12.16
CA GLU A 27 13.73 -4.95 -12.95
C GLU A 27 13.88 -3.65 -13.74
N LYS A 28 12.77 -3.09 -14.22
CA LYS A 28 12.73 -1.77 -14.88
C LYS A 28 12.85 -0.60 -13.91
N GLY A 29 12.90 -0.85 -12.60
CA GLY A 29 12.96 0.19 -11.58
C GLY A 29 11.67 0.99 -11.40
N VAL A 30 10.53 0.50 -11.92
CA VAL A 30 9.23 1.17 -11.76
C VAL A 30 8.76 1.08 -10.30
N TYR A 31 9.02 -0.05 -9.64
CA TYR A 31 8.73 -0.27 -8.24
C TYR A 31 9.94 -0.84 -7.51
N ASN A 32 10.09 -0.50 -6.22
CA ASN A 32 11.20 -0.99 -5.41
C ASN A 32 10.95 -2.43 -4.91
N SER A 33 9.70 -2.86 -4.84
CA SER A 33 9.35 -4.21 -4.37
C SER A 33 8.04 -4.74 -4.97
N ARG A 34 7.89 -6.06 -4.96
CA ARG A 34 6.63 -6.75 -5.33
C ARG A 34 5.46 -6.26 -4.48
N ASN A 35 5.68 -6.07 -3.19
CA ASN A 35 4.64 -5.66 -2.25
C ASN A 35 4.17 -4.23 -2.52
N GLU A 36 5.07 -3.35 -2.93
CA GLU A 36 4.73 -1.99 -3.33
C GLU A 36 3.87 -1.98 -4.60
N ALA A 37 4.31 -2.69 -5.65
CA ALA A 37 3.57 -2.83 -6.89
C ALA A 37 2.16 -3.41 -6.68
N ILE A 38 2.03 -4.44 -5.83
CA ILE A 38 0.72 -5.03 -5.51
C ILE A 38 -0.17 -4.04 -4.75
N ARG A 39 0.36 -3.30 -3.78
CA ARG A 39 -0.42 -2.29 -3.04
C ARG A 39 -0.91 -1.17 -3.94
N ASP A 40 -0.06 -0.70 -4.85
CA ASP A 40 -0.43 0.37 -5.77
C ASP A 40 -1.48 -0.11 -6.79
N ALA A 41 -1.33 -1.33 -7.32
CA ALA A 41 -2.34 -1.95 -8.18
C ALA A 41 -3.70 -2.10 -7.47
N LEU A 42 -3.70 -2.51 -6.19
CA LEU A 42 -4.92 -2.58 -5.38
C LEU A 42 -5.53 -1.18 -5.16
N ARG A 43 -4.71 -0.16 -4.87
CA ARG A 43 -5.19 1.21 -4.74
C ARG A 43 -5.91 1.67 -6.01
N ILE A 44 -5.28 1.48 -7.17
CA ILE A 44 -5.86 1.83 -8.47
C ILE A 44 -7.18 1.08 -8.71
N MET A 45 -7.22 -0.22 -8.39
CA MET A 45 -8.43 -1.03 -8.49
C MET A 45 -9.55 -0.48 -7.60
N TYR A 46 -9.27 -0.15 -6.34
CA TYR A 46 -10.26 0.40 -5.42
C TYR A 46 -10.75 1.77 -5.88
N GLU A 47 -9.85 2.66 -6.31
CA GLU A 47 -10.20 3.97 -6.86
C GLU A 47 -11.09 3.86 -8.10
N TYR A 48 -10.79 2.91 -9.00
CA TYR A 48 -11.62 2.61 -10.16
C TYR A 48 -13.05 2.21 -9.78
N HIS A 49 -13.22 1.52 -8.65
CA HIS A 49 -14.52 1.15 -8.10
C HIS A 49 -15.13 2.21 -7.16
N GLY A 50 -14.54 3.40 -7.06
CA GLY A 50 -15.03 4.50 -6.21
C GLY A 50 -14.73 4.32 -4.71
N LEU A 51 -13.92 3.33 -4.34
CA LEU A 51 -13.50 3.07 -2.97
C LEU A 51 -12.19 3.83 -2.70
N LYS A 52 -12.28 4.90 -1.91
CA LYS A 52 -11.09 5.68 -1.51
C LYS A 52 -10.35 4.99 -0.38
N VAL A 53 -9.16 4.48 -0.66
CA VAL A 53 -8.20 4.10 0.38
C VAL A 53 -7.59 5.40 0.90
N ALA A 54 -8.18 5.99 1.94
CA ALA A 54 -7.60 7.17 2.55
C ALA A 54 -6.15 6.86 2.98
N PRO A 55 -5.16 7.70 2.62
CA PRO A 55 -3.84 7.55 3.21
C PRO A 55 -4.01 7.69 4.72
N GLU A 56 -3.45 6.74 5.48
CA GLU A 56 -3.33 6.87 6.92
C GLU A 56 -2.86 8.31 7.19
N LYS A 57 -3.68 9.11 7.88
CA LYS A 57 -3.23 10.42 8.34
C LYS A 57 -1.92 10.15 9.05
N LYS A 58 -0.78 10.57 8.48
CA LYS A 58 0.41 10.83 9.28
C LYS A 58 -0.12 11.71 10.39
N ALA A 59 -0.19 11.18 11.60
CA ALA A 59 -0.47 11.97 12.78
C ALA A 59 0.54 13.10 12.70
N ALA A 60 0.05 14.28 12.35
CA ALA A 60 0.86 15.47 12.30
C ALA A 60 1.53 15.55 13.66
N LEU A 61 2.86 15.63 13.70
CA LEU A 61 3.56 16.15 14.85
C LEU A 61 2.98 17.54 15.12
N THR A 62 1.98 17.64 15.98
CA THR A 62 1.66 18.88 16.67
C THR A 62 2.38 18.79 18.00
N GLY A 63 3.64 19.23 17.97
CA GLY A 63 4.26 19.79 19.16
C GLY A 63 3.46 21.03 19.58
N LYS A 64 2.90 20.96 20.78
CA LYS A 64 2.67 22.07 21.71
C LYS A 64 2.94 21.40 23.07
N ALA A 65 4.06 21.57 23.78
CA ALA A 65 4.84 22.77 24.07
C ALA A 65 3.93 23.95 24.44
N ASP A 66 3.90 24.18 25.75
CA ASP A 66 3.34 25.31 26.50
C ASP A 66 1.83 25.41 26.74
N GLU A 67 1.46 25.13 28.00
CA GLU A 67 0.60 25.93 28.90
C GLU A 67 0.47 25.11 30.21
N ALA A 68 0.65 25.60 31.44
CA ALA A 68 1.12 26.83 32.06
C ALA A 68 1.43 26.46 33.54
#